data_AF-A0A939XIQ2-F1
#
_entry.id   AF-A0A939XIQ2-F1
#
_cell.length_a   1.000
_cell.length_b   1.000
_cell.length_c   1.000
_cell.angle_alpha   90.00
_cell.angle_beta   90.00
_cell.angle_gamma   90.00
#
_symmetry.space_group_name_H-M   'P 1'
#
loop_
_entity.id
_entity.type
_entity.pdbx_description
1 polymer ?
#
loop_
_entity_poly.entity_id
_entity_poly.type
_entity_poly.pdbx_seq_one_letter_code
_entity_poly.pdbx_strand_id
1 'polypeptide(L)'
;MKSRFSLVVFIALIVNAFTVSAQRVVLDIDELGIFTEGATTASAKVSCEPALKSIESGLIEAGRKRQAYGYSVQIFFESGVDAQKKAENVAKKFKNDSKSNEEAYVFYEAPYFKVRAGDCRSRLEATRLKKNIESMFPGCFIIECKISYPQL
;
A
#
# COMPACT_ATOMS: atom_id res chain seq x y z
N MET A 1 -40.43 40.01 28.55
CA MET A 1 -40.64 38.59 28.14
C MET A 1 -40.17 38.23 26.73
N LYS A 2 -39.82 39.17 25.83
CA LYS A 2 -39.47 38.88 24.41
C LYS A 2 -38.05 38.31 24.18
N SER A 3 -37.08 38.64 25.04
CA SER A 3 -35.66 38.26 24.85
C SER A 3 -35.36 36.78 25.17
N ARG A 4 -36.00 36.19 26.18
CA ARG A 4 -35.81 34.77 26.54
C ARG A 4 -36.45 33.81 25.53
N PHE A 5 -37.52 34.25 24.86
CA PHE A 5 -38.20 33.47 23.82
C PHE A 5 -37.36 33.38 22.54
N SER A 6 -36.70 34.48 22.16
CA SER A 6 -35.81 34.52 20.98
C SER A 6 -34.61 33.58 21.12
N LEU A 7 -34.06 33.41 22.33
CA LEU A 7 -32.91 32.54 22.57
C LEU A 7 -33.27 31.05 22.50
N VAL A 8 -34.46 30.67 22.97
CA VAL A 8 -34.97 29.29 22.87
C VAL A 8 -35.25 28.91 21.41
N VAL A 9 -35.80 29.83 20.62
CA VAL A 9 -36.01 29.62 19.18
C VAL A 9 -34.68 29.44 18.44
N PHE A 10 -33.64 30.20 18.82
CA PHE A 10 -32.32 30.08 18.20
C PHE A 10 -31.64 28.74 18.54
N ILE A 11 -31.76 28.27 19.79
CA ILE A 11 -31.26 26.94 20.19
C ILE A 11 -32.00 25.83 19.43
N ALA A 12 -33.33 25.94 19.29
CA ALA A 12 -34.12 24.96 18.53
C ALA A 12 -33.74 24.92 17.02
N LEU A 13 -33.34 26.06 16.45
CA LEU A 13 -32.85 26.16 15.08
C LEU A 13 -31.48 25.49 14.90
N ILE A 14 -30.58 25.68 15.87
CA ILE A 14 -29.24 25.05 15.86
C ILE A 14 -29.33 23.53 16.04
N VAL A 15 -30.25 23.04 16.88
CA VAL A 15 -30.48 21.59 17.06
C VAL A 15 -31.02 20.94 15.79
N ASN A 16 -31.93 21.61 15.06
CA ASN A 16 -32.44 21.13 13.77
C ASN A 16 -31.36 21.15 12.66
N ALA A 17 -30.40 22.08 12.69
CA ALA A 17 -29.30 22.08 11.74
C ALA A 17 -28.32 20.92 11.96
N PHE A 18 -28.21 20.42 13.19
CA PHE A 18 -27.26 19.35 13.54
C PHE A 18 -27.74 17.94 13.18
N THR A 19 -29.06 17.72 13.03
CA THR A 19 -29.61 16.41 12.61
C THR A 19 -29.53 16.17 11.10
N VAL A 20 -29.23 17.20 10.30
CA VAL A 20 -29.24 17.13 8.82
C VAL A 20 -27.95 16.54 8.22
N SER A 21 -26.88 16.34 9.00
CA SER A 21 -25.67 15.63 8.51
C SER A 21 -25.69 14.11 8.75
N ALA A 22 -26.84 13.50 9.02
CA ALA A 22 -26.96 12.06 9.27
C ALA A 22 -27.68 11.26 8.16
N GLN A 23 -27.71 11.75 6.92
CA GLN A 23 -28.01 10.87 5.77
C GLN A 23 -26.75 10.10 5.36
N ARG A 24 -26.47 9.00 6.06
CA ARG A 24 -25.77 7.87 5.44
C ARG A 24 -26.73 7.31 4.39
N VAL A 25 -26.38 7.50 3.12
CA VAL A 25 -26.95 6.73 2.02
C VAL A 25 -26.65 5.26 2.30
N VAL A 26 -27.68 4.52 2.72
CA VAL A 26 -27.71 3.07 2.65
C VAL A 26 -28.00 2.77 1.18
N LEU A 27 -27.01 2.26 0.45
CA LEU A 27 -27.27 1.67 -0.86
C LEU A 27 -27.91 0.30 -0.58
N ASP A 28 -29.23 0.24 -0.74
CA ASP A 28 -29.95 -1.02 -0.89
C ASP A 28 -29.39 -1.73 -2.13
N ILE A 29 -28.58 -2.75 -1.92
CA ILE A 29 -28.20 -3.73 -2.93
C ILE A 29 -28.85 -5.04 -2.47
N ASP A 30 -30.13 -5.19 -2.75
CA ASP A 30 -30.82 -6.47 -2.67
C ASP A 30 -31.95 -6.49 -3.72
N GLU A 31 -31.57 -6.64 -4.98
CA GLU A 31 -32.32 -7.48 -5.93
C GLU A 31 -31.48 -7.72 -7.18
N LEU A 32 -30.74 -8.82 -7.18
CA LEU A 32 -30.61 -9.73 -8.32
C LEU A 32 -30.01 -11.02 -7.75
N GLY A 33 -30.90 -11.78 -7.10
CA GLY A 33 -30.57 -13.08 -6.55
C GLY A 33 -30.17 -14.03 -7.67
N ILE A 34 -28.96 -14.59 -7.56
CA ILE A 34 -28.67 -15.99 -7.86
C ILE A 34 -27.59 -16.43 -6.87
N PHE A 35 -28.00 -16.84 -5.67
CA PHE A 35 -27.20 -17.71 -4.83
C PHE A 35 -28.03 -18.95 -4.50
N THR A 36 -27.92 -19.95 -5.37
CA THR A 36 -28.22 -21.33 -5.00
C THR A 36 -26.90 -22.04 -4.83
N GLU A 37 -26.45 -22.21 -3.59
CA GLU A 37 -25.45 -23.22 -3.27
C GLU A 37 -26.09 -24.59 -3.51
N GLY A 38 -25.64 -25.26 -4.57
CA GLY A 38 -25.97 -26.63 -4.88
C GLY A 38 -24.74 -27.25 -5.53
N ALA A 39 -24.00 -28.02 -4.75
CA ALA A 39 -22.83 -28.76 -5.19
C ALA A 39 -23.14 -29.58 -6.44
N THR A 40 -22.61 -29.13 -7.58
CA THR A 40 -22.16 -30.02 -8.66
C THR A 40 -20.89 -29.45 -9.24
N THR A 41 -19.86 -30.27 -9.19
CA THR A 41 -18.56 -30.09 -9.83
C THR A 41 -18.74 -29.90 -11.33
N ALA A 42 -19.05 -28.69 -11.77
CA ALA A 42 -18.87 -28.27 -13.14
C ALA A 42 -17.67 -27.32 -13.13
N SER A 43 -16.49 -27.90 -13.17
CA SER A 43 -15.28 -27.20 -13.57
C SER A 43 -15.52 -26.73 -15.01
N ALA A 44 -16.16 -25.57 -15.16
CA ALA A 44 -16.20 -24.83 -16.41
C ALA A 44 -14.75 -24.41 -16.66
N LYS A 45 -14.02 -25.30 -17.32
CA LYS A 45 -12.69 -25.06 -17.82
C LYS A 45 -12.85 -23.92 -18.83
N VAL A 46 -12.71 -22.69 -18.34
CA VAL A 46 -12.58 -21.50 -19.17
C VAL A 46 -11.38 -21.81 -20.06
N SER A 47 -11.68 -22.25 -21.28
CA SER A 47 -10.71 -22.40 -22.34
C SER A 47 -10.37 -20.98 -22.77
N CYS A 48 -9.60 -20.28 -21.94
CA CYS A 48 -8.91 -19.08 -22.35
C CYS A 48 -8.12 -19.50 -23.57
N GLU A 49 -8.50 -19.01 -24.74
CA GLU A 49 -7.71 -19.20 -25.94
C GLU A 49 -6.24 -18.88 -25.61
N PRO A 50 -5.29 -19.71 -26.05
CA PRO A 50 -3.88 -19.50 -25.74
C PRO A 50 -3.36 -18.12 -26.20
N ALA A 51 -4.07 -17.49 -27.14
CA ALA A 51 -3.81 -16.13 -27.62
C ALA A 51 -4.13 -15.03 -26.59
N LEU A 52 -5.16 -15.17 -25.75
CA LEU A 52 -5.48 -14.16 -24.73
C LEU A 52 -4.47 -14.18 -23.59
N LYS A 53 -4.04 -15.37 -23.16
CA LYS A 53 -2.99 -15.53 -22.15
C LYS A 53 -1.66 -14.93 -22.58
N SER A 54 -1.30 -15.01 -23.86
CA SER A 54 -0.04 -14.46 -24.38
C SER A 54 -0.06 -12.94 -24.51
N ILE A 55 -1.24 -12.35 -24.80
CA ILE A 55 -1.43 -10.89 -24.82
C ILE A 55 -1.38 -10.32 -23.39
N GLU A 56 -2.06 -10.97 -22.45
CA GLU A 56 -2.02 -10.59 -21.03
C GLU A 56 -0.60 -10.64 -20.47
N SER A 57 0.14 -11.73 -20.70
CA SER A 57 1.53 -11.84 -20.26
C SER A 57 2.42 -10.77 -20.91
N GLY A 58 2.22 -10.46 -22.20
CA GLY A 58 2.99 -9.42 -22.89
C GLY A 58 2.74 -8.01 -22.33
N LEU A 59 1.50 -7.69 -21.95
CA LEU A 59 1.15 -6.40 -21.37
C LEU A 59 1.65 -6.27 -19.92
N ILE A 60 1.57 -7.34 -19.14
CA ILE A 60 2.14 -7.40 -17.78
C ILE A 60 3.66 -7.25 -17.85
N GLU A 61 4.34 -7.91 -18.78
CA GLU A 61 5.79 -7.76 -18.98
C GLU A 61 6.20 -6.36 -19.44
N ALA A 62 5.43 -5.74 -20.34
CA ALA A 62 5.65 -4.35 -20.75
C ALA A 62 5.43 -3.36 -19.60
N GLY A 63 4.44 -3.63 -18.74
CA GLY A 63 4.21 -2.90 -17.49
C GLY A 63 5.36 -3.05 -16.50
N ARG A 64 5.91 -4.27 -16.35
CA ARG A 64 7.03 -4.60 -15.44
C ARG A 64 8.30 -3.82 -15.75
N LYS A 65 8.51 -3.43 -17.01
CA LYS A 65 9.69 -2.65 -17.43
C LYS A 65 9.54 -1.15 -17.21
N ARG A 66 8.35 -0.65 -16.85
CA ARG A 66 8.19 0.77 -16.54
C ARG A 66 8.84 1.06 -15.20
N GLN A 67 9.97 1.75 -15.25
CA GLN A 67 10.60 2.31 -14.07
C GLN A 67 10.10 3.75 -13.88
N ALA A 68 9.76 4.12 -12.65
CA ALA A 68 9.41 5.48 -12.29
C ALA A 68 10.40 6.06 -11.30
N TYR A 69 10.56 7.37 -11.32
CA TYR A 69 11.26 8.06 -10.25
C TYR A 69 10.39 8.04 -8.98
N GLY A 70 10.99 7.63 -7.88
CA GLY A 70 10.36 7.53 -6.58
C GLY A 70 11.40 7.62 -5.46
N TYR A 71 11.00 7.18 -4.29
CA TYR A 71 11.78 7.24 -3.06
C TYR A 71 11.82 5.86 -2.41
N SER A 72 12.95 5.52 -1.79
CA SER A 72 13.10 4.31 -0.98
C SER A 72 13.95 4.62 0.24
N VAL A 73 13.75 3.89 1.34
CA VAL A 73 14.49 4.11 2.58
C VAL A 73 15.62 3.12 2.68
N GLN A 74 16.86 3.62 2.64
CA GLN A 74 18.02 2.77 2.86
C GLN A 74 18.20 2.53 4.36
N ILE A 75 18.27 1.26 4.75
CA ILE A 75 18.37 0.83 6.15
C ILE A 75 19.75 0.27 6.50
N PHE A 76 20.53 -0.15 5.51
CA PHE A 76 21.83 -0.77 5.74
C PHE A 76 22.78 -0.50 4.57
N PHE A 77 24.07 -0.31 4.89
CA PHE A 77 25.15 -0.29 3.93
C PHE A 77 26.42 -0.84 4.60
N GLU A 78 27.08 -1.83 3.98
CA GLU A 78 28.36 -2.34 4.47
C GLU A 78 29.17 -2.94 3.31
N SER A 79 30.50 -2.95 3.46
CA SER A 79 31.44 -3.62 2.55
C SER A 79 32.19 -4.72 3.29
N GLY A 80 32.49 -5.82 2.62
CA GLY A 80 33.28 -6.92 3.19
C GLY A 80 32.78 -8.30 2.77
N VAL A 81 33.53 -9.34 3.15
CA VAL A 81 33.23 -10.73 2.79
C VAL A 81 31.88 -11.19 3.37
N ASP A 82 31.55 -10.75 4.59
CA ASP A 82 30.29 -11.08 5.26
C ASP A 82 29.15 -10.07 4.99
N ALA A 83 29.42 -9.00 4.23
CA ALA A 83 28.45 -7.92 4.02
C ALA A 83 27.17 -8.42 3.33
N GLN A 84 27.29 -9.38 2.41
CA GLN A 84 26.14 -10.02 1.77
C GLN A 84 25.22 -10.71 2.79
N LYS A 85 25.80 -11.57 3.66
CA LYS A 85 25.03 -12.29 4.69
C LYS A 85 24.39 -11.33 5.68
N LYS A 86 25.10 -10.26 6.06
CA LYS A 86 24.55 -9.21 6.93
C LYS A 86 23.38 -8.48 6.27
N ALA A 87 23.52 -8.10 5.00
CA ALA A 87 22.45 -7.44 4.24
C ALA A 87 21.19 -8.32 4.14
N GLU A 88 21.35 -9.62 3.84
CA GLU A 88 20.24 -10.57 3.81
C GLU A 88 19.57 -10.74 5.17
N ASN A 89 20.35 -10.79 6.25
CA ASN A 89 19.80 -10.86 7.60
C ASN A 89 19.02 -9.58 7.97
N VAL A 90 19.51 -8.40 7.58
CA VAL A 90 18.79 -7.13 7.77
C VAL A 90 17.49 -7.12 6.98
N ALA A 91 17.48 -7.57 5.72
CA ALA A 91 16.26 -7.67 4.92
C ALA A 91 15.24 -8.64 5.54
N LYS A 92 15.69 -9.79 6.06
CA LYS A 92 14.82 -10.74 6.78
C LYS A 92 14.25 -10.16 8.07
N LYS A 93 15.09 -9.49 8.86
CA LYS A 93 14.65 -8.78 10.08
C LYS A 93 13.58 -7.74 9.74
N PHE A 94 13.82 -6.93 8.71
CA PHE A 94 12.83 -5.96 8.24
C PHE A 94 11.51 -6.64 7.85
N LYS A 95 11.55 -7.74 7.09
CA LYS A 95 10.34 -8.47 6.69
C LYS A 95 9.55 -9.03 7.87
N ASN A 96 10.22 -9.45 8.94
CA ASN A 96 9.56 -10.04 10.11
C ASN A 96 8.94 -8.97 11.03
N ASP A 97 9.62 -7.84 11.19
CA ASP A 97 9.25 -6.80 12.15
C ASP A 97 8.43 -5.66 11.52
N SER A 98 8.52 -5.48 10.20
CA SER A 98 7.75 -4.46 9.50
C SER A 98 6.28 -4.84 9.48
N LYS A 99 5.48 -4.05 10.19
CA LYS A 99 4.02 -4.09 10.12
C LYS A 99 3.49 -3.57 8.76
N SER A 100 4.36 -2.99 7.93
CA SER A 100 3.99 -2.53 6.59
C SER A 100 4.13 -3.65 5.57
N ASN A 101 3.27 -3.65 4.56
CA ASN A 101 3.28 -4.62 3.45
C ASN A 101 4.40 -4.33 2.43
N GLU A 102 5.50 -3.73 2.89
CA GLU A 102 6.58 -3.27 2.04
C GLU A 102 7.76 -4.24 2.11
N GLU A 103 8.38 -4.50 0.97
CA GLU A 103 9.51 -5.41 0.87
C GLU A 103 10.84 -4.67 1.02
N ALA A 104 11.88 -5.40 1.44
CA ALA A 104 13.26 -4.91 1.41
C ALA A 104 14.06 -5.62 0.32
N TYR A 105 14.81 -4.83 -0.43
CA TYR A 105 15.64 -5.26 -1.55
C TYR A 105 17.12 -5.06 -1.23
N VAL A 106 17.93 -6.07 -1.55
CA VAL A 106 19.39 -6.00 -1.44
C VAL A 106 19.96 -5.55 -2.78
N PHE A 107 20.70 -4.45 -2.77
CA PHE A 107 21.41 -3.90 -3.92
C PHE A 107 22.90 -4.08 -3.73
N TYR A 108 23.57 -4.61 -4.75
CA TYR A 108 25.02 -4.68 -4.78
C TYR A 108 25.57 -3.58 -5.67
N GLU A 109 26.39 -2.71 -5.09
CA GLU A 109 27.08 -1.63 -5.79
C GLU A 109 28.53 -1.64 -5.31
N ALA A 110 29.41 -2.27 -6.10
CA ALA A 110 30.77 -2.58 -5.68
C ALA A 110 31.49 -1.33 -5.12
N PRO A 111 32.12 -1.42 -3.92
CA PRO A 111 32.34 -2.61 -3.08
C PRO A 111 31.27 -2.87 -1.99
N TYR A 112 30.12 -2.18 -2.03
CA TYR A 112 29.13 -2.15 -0.96
C TYR A 112 27.88 -2.99 -1.26
N PHE A 113 27.32 -3.58 -0.20
CA PHE A 113 25.95 -4.11 -0.18
C PHE A 113 25.05 -3.11 0.54
N LYS A 114 23.98 -2.70 -0.12
CA LYS A 114 22.98 -1.75 0.37
C LYS A 114 21.64 -2.47 0.51
N VAL A 115 20.88 -2.17 1.57
CA VAL A 115 19.51 -2.67 1.71
C VAL A 115 18.57 -1.49 1.71
N ARG A 116 17.59 -1.50 0.81
CA ARG A 116 16.55 -0.50 0.72
C ARG A 116 15.20 -1.12 1.01
N ALA A 117 14.37 -0.42 1.76
CA ALA A 117 13.05 -0.84 2.19
C ALA A 117 12.00 0.05 1.52
N GLY A 118 11.03 -0.60 0.88
CA GLY A 118 9.86 0.04 0.31
C GLY A 118 10.10 0.76 -1.01
N ASP A 119 9.05 0.78 -1.84
CA ASP A 119 8.98 1.55 -3.08
C ASP A 119 7.92 2.66 -2.89
N CYS A 120 8.36 3.84 -2.47
CA CYS A 120 7.47 4.95 -2.17
C CYS A 120 7.33 5.87 -3.40
N ARG A 121 6.11 6.27 -3.75
CA ARG A 121 5.87 7.21 -4.87
C ARG A 121 6.06 8.66 -4.46
N SER A 122 5.88 8.96 -3.17
CA SER A 122 5.99 10.29 -2.61
C SER A 122 6.97 10.35 -1.44
N ARG A 123 7.65 11.48 -1.28
CA ARG A 123 8.53 11.75 -0.13
C ARG A 123 7.78 11.64 1.21
N LEU A 124 6.50 11.98 1.23
CA LEU A 124 5.67 11.87 2.44
C LEU A 124 5.53 10.42 2.90
N GLU A 125 5.32 9.50 1.98
CA GLU A 125 5.22 8.06 2.23
C GLU A 125 6.55 7.51 2.75
N ALA A 126 7.66 7.85 2.08
CA ALA A 126 9.00 7.48 2.53
C ALA A 126 9.31 8.03 3.94
N THR A 127 8.83 9.22 4.28
CA THR A 127 9.00 9.81 5.62
C THR A 127 8.23 9.05 6.68
N ARG A 128 7.00 8.61 6.36
CA ARG A 128 6.20 7.77 7.28
C ARG A 128 6.88 6.43 7.50
N LEU A 129 7.33 5.78 6.43
CA LEU A 129 8.06 4.52 6.51
C LEU A 129 9.35 4.68 7.31
N LYS A 130 10.16 5.71 7.03
CA LYS A 130 11.36 6.02 7.81
C LYS A 130 11.03 6.09 9.30
N LYS A 131 10.01 6.85 9.70
CA LYS A 131 9.62 7.02 11.10
C LYS A 131 9.20 5.71 11.78
N ASN A 132 8.56 4.80 11.05
CA ASN A 132 8.18 3.49 11.55
C ASN A 132 9.39 2.57 11.77
N ILE A 133 10.42 2.70 10.93
CA ILE A 133 11.61 1.85 10.92
C ILE A 133 12.72 2.41 11.81
N GLU A 134 12.73 3.72 12.05
CA GLU A 134 13.78 4.44 12.79
C GLU A 134 13.99 3.91 14.21
N SER A 135 12.95 3.34 14.84
CA SER A 135 13.08 2.67 16.15
C SER A 135 13.92 1.39 16.10
N MET A 136 13.96 0.72 14.96
CA MET A 136 14.64 -0.57 14.79
C MET A 136 16.00 -0.43 14.07
N PHE A 137 16.07 0.49 13.10
CA PHE A 137 17.28 0.75 12.32
C PHE A 137 17.68 2.22 12.51
N PRO A 138 18.44 2.53 13.58
CA PRO A 138 18.98 3.87 13.78
C PRO A 138 19.98 4.17 12.65
N GLY A 139 19.75 5.23 11.89
CA GLY A 139 20.56 5.58 10.71
C GLY A 139 19.91 5.31 9.35
N CYS A 140 18.62 4.98 9.33
CA CYS A 140 17.88 4.91 8.07
C CYS A 140 17.69 6.31 7.44
N PHE A 141 17.74 6.39 6.11
CA PHE A 141 17.55 7.65 5.37
C PHE A 141 16.85 7.44 4.04
N ILE A 142 16.19 8.50 3.57
CA ILE A 142 15.40 8.50 2.33
C ILE A 142 16.34 8.78 1.15
N ILE A 143 16.24 7.97 0.10
CA ILE A 143 17.00 8.09 -1.15
C ILE A 143 16.02 8.17 -2.32
N GLU A 144 16.36 8.97 -3.33
CA GLU A 144 15.66 9.00 -4.61
C GLU A 144 16.13 7.83 -5.48
N CYS A 145 15.21 6.99 -5.94
CA CYS A 145 15.54 5.82 -6.74
C CYS A 145 14.51 5.56 -7.83
N LYS A 146 14.90 4.73 -8.80
CA LYS A 146 13.97 4.21 -9.80
C LYS A 146 13.23 3.02 -9.18
N ILE A 147 11.94 3.20 -8.89
CA ILE A 147 11.06 2.17 -8.34
C ILE A 147 10.37 1.41 -9.47
N SER A 148 10.05 0.14 -9.22
CA SER A 148 9.19 -0.64 -10.10
C SER A 148 7.74 -0.40 -9.72
N TYR A 149 6.83 -0.37 -10.69
CA TYR A 149 5.41 -0.29 -10.36
C TYR A 149 4.94 -1.61 -9.71
N PRO A 150 4.08 -1.53 -8.68
CA PRO A 150 3.40 -2.71 -8.16
C PRO A 150 2.54 -3.34 -9.26
N GLN A 151 2.46 -4.67 -9.26
CA GLN A 151 1.61 -5.42 -10.19
C GLN A 151 0.14 -5.21 -9.78
N LEU A 152 -0.73 -4.98 -10.76
CA LEU A 152 -2.18 -4.84 -10.57
C LEU A 152 -2.87 -6.19 -10.42
#